data_AF-A0A8S1J382-F1
#
_entry.id   AF-A0A8S1J382-F1
#
_cell.length_a   1.000
_cell.length_b   1.000
_cell.length_c   1.000
_cell.angle_alpha   90.00
_cell.angle_beta   90.00
_cell.angle_gamma   90.00
#
_symmetry.space_group_name_H-M   'P 1'
#
loop_
_entity.id
_entity.type
_entity.pdbx_description
1 polymer ?
#
loop_
_entity_poly.entity_id
_entity_poly.type
_entity_poly.pdbx_seq_one_letter_code
_entity_poly.pdbx_strand_id
1 'polypeptide(L)'
;MPAFATRTGVVGRPGCRGRGGRRWAPSRATGGSVYRGETKALLRSLVTRQALKTLLHYLEETNPQLHYFLHAHVVEHPLKMDGSSEDWLTELAATPLTKVRDPRRSTAPTMEAEAAVKGEKEVSPRDLAERILELRAQIAQEVAEDAELMPGFNDAVLRRALAKTILDVPVDDDK
;
A
#
# COMPACT_ATOMS: atom_id res chain seq x y z
N MET A 1 -39.86 23.71 45.86
CA MET A 1 -40.83 22.78 46.49
C MET A 1 -42.21 23.41 46.43
N PRO A 2 -43.35 22.71 46.24
CA PRO A 2 -43.66 21.30 45.90
C PRO A 2 -44.26 21.16 44.45
N ALA A 3 -44.18 20.06 43.70
CA ALA A 3 -44.79 18.71 43.76
C ALA A 3 -46.34 18.68 43.73
N PHE A 4 -46.95 18.15 42.66
CA PHE A 4 -47.99 17.11 42.68
C PHE A 4 -48.34 16.60 41.27
N ALA A 5 -48.55 15.29 41.16
CA ALA A 5 -48.84 14.53 39.96
C ALA A 5 -50.22 13.87 40.04
N THR A 6 -50.90 13.70 38.89
CA THR A 6 -51.99 12.73 38.61
C THR A 6 -52.11 12.63 37.09
N ARG A 7 -51.68 11.57 36.39
CA ARG A 7 -52.22 10.19 36.20
C ARG A 7 -53.61 10.15 35.56
N THR A 8 -53.67 9.85 34.25
CA THR A 8 -54.66 9.05 33.47
C THR A 8 -54.41 9.32 31.98
N GLY A 9 -54.43 8.39 31.01
CA GLY A 9 -54.76 6.98 31.03
C GLY A 9 -54.19 6.31 29.77
N VAL A 10 -53.93 5.01 29.92
CA VAL A 10 -53.55 4.07 28.87
C VAL A 10 -54.82 3.68 28.11
N VAL A 11 -54.82 3.80 26.79
CA VAL A 11 -55.74 3.05 25.93
C VAL A 11 -54.91 2.41 24.82
N GLY A 12 -54.66 1.11 24.98
CA GLY A 12 -54.04 0.27 23.97
C GLY A 12 -54.98 0.07 22.78
N ARG A 13 -54.40 0.00 21.58
CA ARG A 13 -55.04 -0.60 20.41
C ARG A 13 -54.16 -1.72 19.84
N PRO A 14 -54.78 -2.75 19.25
CA PRO A 14 -54.21 -4.08 19.13
C PRO A 14 -53.45 -4.27 17.82
N GLY A 15 -52.34 -5.00 17.93
CA GLY A 15 -51.87 -6.02 17.00
C GLY A 15 -52.06 -5.81 15.50
N CYS A 16 -51.01 -5.33 14.83
CA CYS A 16 -50.67 -5.79 13.49
C CYS A 16 -49.40 -6.63 13.58
N ARG A 17 -49.56 -7.96 13.67
CA ARG A 17 -48.49 -8.93 13.47
C ARG A 17 -48.12 -8.95 11.98
N GLY A 18 -47.23 -8.06 11.58
CA GLY A 18 -46.53 -8.13 10.29
C GLY A 18 -45.42 -9.17 10.36
N ARG A 19 -45.67 -10.35 9.81
CA ARG A 19 -44.68 -11.42 9.60
C ARG A 19 -43.52 -10.91 8.74
N GLY A 20 -42.31 -11.17 9.20
CA GLY A 20 -41.30 -11.89 8.41
C GLY A 20 -40.89 -11.25 7.09
N GLY A 21 -40.26 -10.09 7.15
CA GLY A 21 -39.31 -9.67 6.13
C GLY A 21 -38.01 -9.32 6.84
N ARG A 22 -37.09 -10.28 6.98
CA ARG A 22 -35.68 -9.96 7.25
C ARG A 22 -35.13 -9.32 5.98
N ARG A 23 -35.55 -8.07 5.74
CA ARG A 23 -34.87 -7.15 4.84
C ARG A 23 -33.48 -7.04 5.44
N TRP A 24 -32.48 -7.59 4.75
CA TRP A 24 -31.09 -7.36 5.06
C TRP A 24 -30.90 -5.85 5.06
N ALA A 25 -30.93 -5.25 6.26
CA ALA A 25 -30.40 -3.94 6.47
C ALA A 25 -28.88 -4.16 6.53
N PRO A 26 -28.08 -3.65 5.59
CA PRO A 26 -26.65 -3.58 5.83
C PRO A 26 -26.51 -2.75 7.09
N SER A 27 -26.07 -3.39 8.18
CA SER A 27 -25.69 -2.69 9.40
C SER A 27 -24.78 -1.57 8.96
N ARG A 28 -25.21 -0.32 9.14
CA ARG A 28 -24.31 0.82 9.26
C ARG A 28 -23.55 0.63 10.57
N ALA A 29 -22.71 -0.39 10.62
CA ALA A 29 -21.69 -0.53 11.64
C ALA A 29 -20.66 0.54 11.30
N THR A 30 -20.77 1.67 11.98
CA THR A 30 -19.76 2.71 12.09
C THR A 30 -18.57 2.16 12.89
N GLY A 31 -17.98 1.07 12.42
CA GLY A 31 -16.88 0.34 13.02
C GLY A 31 -16.13 -0.32 11.88
N GLY A 32 -15.01 0.26 11.49
CA GLY A 32 -14.15 -0.35 10.48
C GLY A 32 -13.81 -1.78 10.91
N SER A 33 -13.93 -2.73 9.99
CA SER A 33 -13.40 -4.08 10.18
C SER A 33 -11.98 -3.99 10.76
N VAL A 34 -11.65 -4.79 11.76
CA VAL A 34 -10.28 -4.86 12.34
C VAL A 34 -9.25 -5.09 11.22
N TYR A 35 -9.64 -5.90 10.23
CA TYR A 35 -8.86 -6.18 9.03
C TYR A 35 -8.66 -4.95 8.14
N ARG A 36 -9.55 -3.94 8.18
CA ARG A 36 -9.39 -2.70 7.38
C ARG A 36 -8.14 -1.92 7.80
N GLY A 37 -7.80 -1.94 9.09
CA GLY A 37 -6.58 -1.31 9.60
C GLY A 37 -5.33 -2.02 9.09
N GLU A 38 -5.31 -3.35 9.22
CA GLU A 38 -4.23 -4.21 8.76
C GLU A 38 -4.04 -4.12 7.24
N THR A 39 -5.11 -4.26 6.44
CA THR A 39 -5.05 -4.12 4.98
C THR A 39 -4.54 -2.74 4.58
N LYS A 40 -4.96 -1.66 5.26
CA LYS A 40 -4.46 -0.30 4.98
C LYS A 40 -2.96 -0.18 5.30
N ALA A 41 -2.48 -0.86 6.34
CA ALA A 41 -1.07 -0.86 6.71
C ALA A 41 -0.23 -1.65 5.69
N LEU A 42 -0.70 -2.84 5.28
CA LEU A 42 -0.09 -3.66 4.25
C LEU A 42 -0.02 -2.93 2.90
N LEU A 43 -1.12 -2.30 2.49
CA LEU A 43 -1.17 -1.56 1.23
C LEU A 43 -0.20 -0.38 1.24
N ARG A 44 -0.11 0.37 2.36
CA ARG A 44 0.89 1.44 2.50
C ARG A 44 2.32 0.92 2.40
N SER A 45 2.65 -0.21 3.03
CA SER A 45 3.97 -0.83 2.91
C SER A 45 4.26 -1.33 1.49
N LEU A 46 3.27 -1.90 0.81
CA LEU A 46 3.42 -2.39 -0.56
C LEU A 46 3.68 -1.25 -1.55
N VAL A 47 2.88 -0.19 -1.49
CA VAL A 47 3.05 0.98 -2.35
C VAL A 47 4.38 1.67 -2.06
N THR A 48 4.77 1.80 -0.79
CA THR A 48 6.10 2.34 -0.42
C THR A 48 7.24 1.50 -0.99
N ARG A 49 7.13 0.16 -0.95
CA ARG A 49 8.14 -0.72 -1.56
C ARG A 49 8.22 -0.53 -3.07
N GLN A 50 7.08 -0.36 -3.74
CA GLN A 50 7.05 -0.14 -5.18
C GLN A 50 7.67 1.22 -5.52
N ALA A 51 7.31 2.28 -4.80
CA ALA A 51 7.92 3.61 -4.95
C ALA A 51 9.44 3.58 -4.79
N LEU A 52 9.93 2.86 -3.78
CA LEU A 52 11.36 2.67 -3.54
C LEU A 52 12.06 1.97 -4.72
N LYS A 53 11.48 0.90 -5.25
CA LYS A 53 12.04 0.19 -6.42
C LYS A 53 12.09 1.07 -7.66
N THR A 54 11.00 1.80 -7.91
CA THR A 54 10.90 2.75 -9.01
C THR A 54 11.96 3.85 -8.88
N LEU A 55 12.12 4.42 -7.67
CA LEU A 55 13.15 5.43 -7.42
C LEU A 55 14.56 4.87 -7.61
N LEU A 56 14.85 3.66 -7.12
CA LEU A 56 16.15 3.01 -7.30
C LEU A 56 16.50 2.85 -8.78
N HIS A 57 15.52 2.43 -9.60
CA HIS A 57 15.71 2.32 -11.05
C HIS A 57 16.02 3.68 -11.69
N TYR A 58 15.26 4.74 -11.37
CA TYR A 58 15.54 6.09 -11.88
C TYR A 58 16.89 6.65 -11.43
N LEU A 59 17.32 6.33 -10.20
CA LEU A 59 18.60 6.79 -9.67
C LEU A 59 19.80 6.06 -10.28
N GLU A 60 19.62 4.84 -10.76
CA GLU A 60 20.68 4.08 -11.45
C GLU A 60 21.18 4.84 -12.69
N GLU A 61 20.26 5.47 -13.43
CA GLU A 61 20.58 6.22 -14.65
C GLU A 61 20.99 7.68 -14.37
N THR A 62 20.37 8.32 -13.38
CA THR A 62 20.52 9.77 -13.15
C THR A 62 21.60 10.12 -12.13
N ASN A 63 21.70 9.36 -11.03
CA ASN A 63 22.63 9.63 -9.94
C ASN A 63 23.04 8.34 -9.21
N PRO A 64 24.10 7.66 -9.68
CA PRO A 64 24.52 6.38 -9.14
C PRO A 64 25.00 6.46 -7.68
N GLN A 65 25.42 7.64 -7.20
CA GLN A 65 25.83 7.81 -5.80
C GLN A 65 24.63 7.78 -4.84
N LEU A 66 23.53 8.43 -5.22
CA LEU A 66 22.26 8.36 -4.48
C LEU A 66 21.69 6.94 -4.55
N HIS A 67 21.77 6.30 -5.71
CA HIS A 67 21.39 4.89 -5.86
C HIS A 67 22.19 4.01 -4.90
N TYR A 68 23.52 4.14 -4.85
CA TYR A 68 24.37 3.34 -3.97
C TYR A 68 24.02 3.55 -2.50
N PHE A 69 23.82 4.80 -2.07
CA PHE A 69 23.41 5.12 -0.69
C PHE A 69 22.07 4.49 -0.34
N LEU A 70 21.06 4.70 -1.19
CA LEU A 70 19.71 4.19 -0.94
C LEU A 70 19.69 2.66 -0.95
N HIS A 71 20.42 2.04 -1.88
CA HIS A 71 20.55 0.59 -1.94
C HIS A 71 21.24 0.04 -0.69
N ALA A 72 22.34 0.65 -0.23
CA ALA A 72 23.02 0.26 1.01
C ALA A 72 22.07 0.37 2.22
N HIS A 73 21.35 1.49 2.33
CA HIS A 73 20.39 1.71 3.40
C HIS A 73 19.26 0.67 3.39
N VAL A 74 18.76 0.27 2.22
CA VAL A 74 17.73 -0.77 2.09
C VAL A 74 18.25 -2.16 2.48
N VAL A 75 19.52 -2.44 2.25
CA VAL A 75 20.16 -3.71 2.67
C VAL A 75 20.35 -3.74 4.19
N GLU A 76 20.78 -2.63 4.78
CA GLU A 76 20.98 -2.50 6.24
C GLU A 76 19.65 -2.48 7.00
N HIS A 77 18.65 -1.79 6.46
CA HIS A 77 17.33 -1.60 7.04
C HIS A 77 16.27 -2.11 6.06
N PRO A 78 16.00 -3.43 5.99
CA PRO A 78 15.03 -3.97 5.06
C PRO A 78 13.60 -3.54 5.43
N LEU A 79 12.88 -3.00 4.45
CA LEU A 79 11.49 -2.58 4.61
C LEU A 79 10.57 -3.80 4.88
N LYS A 80 10.00 -3.86 6.08
CA LYS A 80 9.06 -4.92 6.48
C LYS A 80 7.65 -4.68 5.93
N MET A 81 6.92 -5.78 5.73
CA MET A 81 5.55 -5.81 5.20
C MET A 81 4.50 -5.90 6.31
N ASP A 82 4.77 -5.29 7.46
CA ASP A 82 3.93 -5.33 8.67
C ASP A 82 3.26 -3.97 8.96
N GLY A 83 3.34 -3.03 8.03
CA GLY A 83 2.86 -1.66 8.22
C GLY A 83 3.88 -0.70 8.83
N SER A 84 5.08 -1.15 9.20
CA SER A 84 6.17 -0.29 9.72
C SER A 84 6.87 0.57 8.66
N SER A 85 6.27 0.74 7.48
CA SER A 85 6.87 1.52 6.40
C SER A 85 6.96 3.02 6.72
N GLU A 86 6.09 3.54 7.57
CA GLU A 86 6.14 4.94 8.01
C GLU A 86 7.33 5.17 8.96
N ASP A 87 7.63 4.22 9.85
CA ASP A 87 8.77 4.29 10.77
C ASP A 87 10.08 4.25 9.97
N TRP A 88 10.17 3.37 8.98
CA TRP A 88 11.31 3.29 8.07
C TRP A 88 11.55 4.60 7.30
N LEU A 89 10.49 5.21 6.77
CA LEU A 89 10.59 6.52 6.09
C LEU A 89 10.99 7.64 7.05
N THR A 90 10.53 7.57 8.30
CA THR A 90 10.89 8.53 9.34
C THR A 90 12.36 8.40 9.70
N GLU A 91 12.88 7.18 9.83
CA GLU A 91 14.31 6.90 10.06
C GLU A 91 15.17 7.41 8.89
N LEU A 92 14.74 7.15 7.65
CA LEU A 92 15.43 7.67 6.46
C LEU A 92 15.45 9.21 6.44
N ALA A 93 14.32 9.86 6.73
CA ALA A 93 14.24 11.32 6.75
C ALA A 93 15.00 11.95 7.93
N ALA A 94 15.12 11.23 9.05
CA ALA A 94 15.88 11.65 10.23
C ALA A 94 17.39 11.44 10.08
N THR A 95 17.83 10.69 9.06
CA THR A 95 19.25 10.47 8.81
C THR A 95 19.91 11.80 8.41
N PRO A 96 21.00 12.20 9.09
CA PRO A 96 21.69 13.45 8.79
C PRO A 96 22.31 13.41 7.39
N LEU A 97 22.73 14.57 6.87
CA LEU A 97 23.43 14.63 5.58
C LEU A 97 24.65 13.70 5.62
N THR A 98 24.71 12.77 4.67
CA THR A 98 25.79 11.79 4.57
C THR A 98 26.64 12.07 3.35
N LYS A 99 27.92 11.75 3.48
CA LYS A 99 28.86 11.83 2.38
C LYS A 99 29.11 10.43 1.86
N VAL A 100 28.83 10.22 0.58
CA VAL A 100 28.85 8.89 -0.02
C VAL A 100 29.99 8.84 -1.03
N ARG A 101 30.92 7.91 -0.80
CA ARG A 101 32.03 7.63 -1.72
C ARG A 101 31.76 6.31 -2.42
N ASP A 102 31.38 6.38 -3.69
CA ASP A 102 31.19 5.18 -4.52
C ASP A 102 32.56 4.58 -4.89
N PRO A 103 32.89 3.35 -4.45
CA PRO A 103 34.17 2.71 -4.77
C PRO A 103 34.31 2.36 -6.26
N ARG A 104 33.20 2.30 -7.01
CA ARG A 104 33.19 1.90 -8.44
C ARG A 104 33.57 3.04 -9.39
N ARG A 105 33.63 4.28 -8.88
CA ARG A 105 33.88 5.49 -9.69
C ARG A 105 35.35 5.94 -9.71
N SER A 106 36.25 5.21 -9.05
CA SER A 106 37.66 5.60 -8.88
C SER A 106 38.60 5.19 -10.02
N THR A 107 38.10 4.72 -11.17
CA THR A 107 38.91 4.13 -12.25
C THR A 107 38.86 4.89 -13.59
N ALA A 108 38.41 6.15 -13.63
CA ALA A 108 38.49 6.97 -14.84
C ALA A 108 39.77 7.83 -14.85
N PRO A 109 40.75 7.56 -15.73
CA PRO A 109 42.00 8.31 -15.80
C PRO A 109 41.82 9.46 -16.80
N THR A 110 41.18 10.54 -16.38
CA THR A 110 41.25 11.82 -17.11
C THR A 110 41.52 12.91 -16.10
N MET A 111 42.65 13.60 -16.26
CA MET A 111 43.19 14.55 -15.27
C MET A 111 42.25 15.73 -14.95
N GLU A 112 41.25 16.01 -15.78
CA GLU A 112 40.21 17.01 -15.51
C GLU A 112 39.10 16.48 -14.59
N ALA A 113 38.92 15.16 -14.51
CA ALA A 113 37.96 14.51 -13.63
C ALA A 113 38.49 14.34 -12.20
N GLU A 114 39.78 14.50 -11.92
CA GLU A 114 40.33 14.29 -10.57
C GLU A 114 39.83 15.32 -9.54
N ALA A 115 39.44 16.52 -9.98
CA ALA A 115 38.76 17.51 -9.14
C ALA A 115 37.28 17.14 -8.86
N ALA A 116 36.63 16.42 -9.78
CA ALA A 116 35.25 15.95 -9.63
C ALA A 116 35.12 14.54 -9.00
N VAL A 117 36.21 13.75 -9.01
CA VAL A 117 36.27 12.34 -8.58
C VAL A 117 36.86 12.17 -7.18
N LYS A 118 37.51 13.20 -6.62
CA LYS A 118 37.81 13.29 -5.18
C LYS A 118 36.62 13.73 -4.31
N GLY A 119 35.53 14.15 -4.94
CA GLY A 119 34.38 14.80 -4.28
C GLY A 119 33.47 13.81 -3.58
N GLU A 120 33.59 13.73 -2.26
CA GLU A 120 32.48 13.38 -1.39
C GLU A 120 31.26 14.21 -1.81
N LYS A 121 30.24 13.58 -2.39
CA LYS A 121 29.00 14.28 -2.70
C LYS A 121 28.09 14.17 -1.50
N GLU A 122 27.60 15.32 -1.06
CA GLU A 122 26.61 15.37 0.00
C GLU A 122 25.30 14.80 -0.54
N VAL A 123 24.81 13.79 0.15
CA VAL A 123 23.52 13.16 -0.07
C VAL A 123 22.60 13.64 1.04
N SER A 124 21.42 14.10 0.65
CA SER A 124 20.31 14.45 1.53
C SER A 124 19.32 13.26 1.59
N PRO A 125 19.36 12.43 2.64
CA PRO A 125 18.41 11.32 2.80
C PRO A 125 16.96 11.80 2.89
N ARG A 126 16.77 13.02 3.39
CA ARG A 126 15.48 13.71 3.42
C ARG A 126 14.89 13.90 2.03
N ASP A 127 15.67 14.36 1.06
CA ASP A 127 15.18 14.57 -0.32
C ASP A 127 14.80 13.23 -0.96
N LEU A 128 15.51 12.15 -0.61
CA LEU A 128 15.12 10.79 -1.04
C LEU A 128 13.79 10.38 -0.41
N ALA A 129 13.59 10.61 0.88
CA ALA A 129 12.33 10.33 1.56
C ALA A 129 11.16 11.12 0.94
N GLU A 130 11.36 12.41 0.63
CA GLU A 130 10.36 13.26 -0.03
C GLU A 130 9.99 12.72 -1.42
N ARG A 131 10.98 12.35 -2.24
CA ARG A 131 10.72 11.71 -3.55
C ARG A 131 9.99 10.38 -3.44
N ILE A 132 10.31 9.56 -2.43
CA ILE A 132 9.59 8.31 -2.18
C ILE A 132 8.13 8.59 -1.82
N LEU A 133 7.85 9.62 -1.02
CA LEU A 133 6.49 10.02 -0.65
C LEU A 133 5.68 10.52 -1.86
N GLU A 134 6.30 11.28 -2.76
CA GLU A 134 5.68 11.74 -4.01
C GLU A 134 5.32 10.56 -4.91
N LEU A 135 6.28 9.66 -5.16
CA LEU A 135 6.05 8.44 -5.95
C LEU A 135 5.00 7.52 -5.29
N ARG A 136 5.02 7.43 -3.96
CA ARG A 136 4.01 6.68 -3.20
C ARG A 136 2.60 7.21 -3.45
N ALA A 137 2.43 8.53 -3.56
CA ALA A 137 1.12 9.13 -3.84
C ALA A 137 0.64 8.80 -5.26
N GLN A 138 1.53 8.89 -6.25
CA GLN A 138 1.23 8.55 -7.64
C GLN A 138 0.84 7.07 -7.81
N ILE A 139 1.65 6.16 -7.27
CA ILE A 139 1.39 4.71 -7.35
C ILE A 139 0.14 4.35 -6.56
N ALA A 140 -0.15 5.01 -5.43
CA ALA A 140 -1.39 4.78 -4.69
C ALA A 140 -2.64 5.11 -5.53
N GLN A 141 -2.55 6.12 -6.39
CA GLN A 141 -3.64 6.46 -7.30
C GLN A 141 -3.81 5.39 -8.38
N GLU A 142 -2.73 4.94 -9.03
CA GLU A 142 -2.76 3.85 -10.02
C GLU A 142 -3.35 2.56 -9.42
N VAL A 143 -2.93 2.20 -8.21
CA VAL A 143 -3.46 1.01 -7.50
C VAL A 143 -4.96 1.16 -7.18
N ALA A 144 -5.43 2.38 -6.91
CA ALA A 144 -6.85 2.62 -6.69
C ALA A 144 -7.65 2.44 -7.98
N GLU A 145 -7.13 2.93 -9.12
CA GLU A 145 -7.73 2.73 -10.44
C GLU A 145 -7.77 1.25 -10.83
N ASP A 146 -6.68 0.50 -10.60
CA ASP A 146 -6.62 -0.95 -10.83
C ASP A 146 -7.60 -1.74 -9.93
N ALA A 147 -7.85 -1.26 -8.72
CA ALA A 147 -8.80 -1.90 -7.81
C ALA A 147 -10.25 -1.83 -8.34
N GLU A 148 -10.59 -0.85 -9.19
CA GLU A 148 -11.89 -0.76 -9.84
C GLU A 148 -12.10 -1.88 -10.87
N LEU A 149 -11.02 -2.46 -11.41
CA LEU A 149 -11.04 -3.55 -12.38
C LEU A 149 -11.23 -4.93 -11.73
N MET A 150 -11.21 -5.03 -10.39
CA MET A 150 -11.34 -6.30 -9.65
C MET A 150 -12.55 -7.15 -10.04
N PRO A 151 -13.76 -6.61 -10.26
CA PRO A 151 -14.90 -7.40 -10.74
C PRO A 151 -14.61 -8.09 -12.08
N GLY A 152 -13.94 -7.42 -13.01
CA GLY A 152 -13.57 -7.99 -14.30
C GLY A 152 -12.56 -9.13 -14.18
N PHE A 153 -11.58 -9.00 -13.27
CA PHE A 153 -10.65 -10.08 -12.96
C PHE A 153 -11.36 -11.29 -12.34
N ASN A 154 -12.32 -11.06 -11.43
CA ASN A 154 -13.11 -12.13 -10.82
C ASN A 154 -13.92 -12.90 -11.88
N ASP A 155 -14.57 -12.17 -12.79
CA ASP A 155 -15.32 -12.78 -13.90
C ASP A 155 -14.42 -13.59 -14.82
N ALA A 156 -13.21 -13.11 -15.12
CA ALA A 156 -12.24 -13.84 -15.92
C ALA A 156 -11.81 -15.15 -15.24
N VAL A 157 -11.60 -15.14 -13.92
CA VAL A 157 -11.28 -16.36 -13.15
C VAL A 157 -12.44 -17.34 -13.20
N LEU A 158 -13.69 -16.88 -13.01
CA LEU A 158 -14.88 -17.74 -13.07
C LEU A 158 -15.04 -18.36 -14.46
N ARG A 159 -14.87 -17.59 -15.54
CA ARG A 159 -14.93 -18.12 -16.92
C ARG A 159 -13.87 -19.19 -17.16
N ARG A 160 -12.63 -18.97 -16.68
CA ARG A 160 -11.54 -19.95 -16.79
C ARG A 160 -11.83 -21.21 -15.97
N ALA A 161 -12.41 -21.07 -14.78
CA ALA A 161 -12.78 -22.21 -13.95
C ALA A 161 -13.86 -23.05 -14.64
N LEU A 162 -14.91 -22.42 -15.17
CA LEU A 162 -15.98 -23.09 -15.91
C LEU A 162 -15.46 -23.81 -17.16
N ALA A 163 -14.57 -23.17 -17.93
CA ALA A 163 -13.96 -23.78 -19.10
C ALA A 163 -13.19 -25.07 -18.77
N LYS A 164 -12.51 -25.12 -17.62
CA LYS A 164 -11.81 -26.33 -17.16
C LYS A 164 -12.78 -27.44 -16.75
N THR A 165 -13.82 -27.12 -15.99
CA THR A 165 -14.78 -28.12 -15.51
C THR A 165 -15.65 -28.71 -16.62
N ILE A 166 -15.86 -27.98 -17.72
CA ILE A 166 -16.66 -28.46 -18.86
C ILE A 166 -15.83 -29.41 -19.76
N LEU A 167 -14.51 -29.22 -19.83
CA LEU A 167 -13.61 -30.06 -20.64
C LEU A 167 -13.22 -31.37 -19.93
N ASP A 168 -13.36 -31.44 -18.60
CA ASP A 168 -13.06 -32.63 -17.78
C ASP A 168 -14.29 -33.54 -17.56
N VAL A 169 -15.35 -33.44 -18.38
CA VAL A 169 -16.42 -34.45 -18.36
C VAL A 169 -15.94 -35.67 -19.15
N PRO A 170 -15.57 -36.80 -18.51
CA PRO A 170 -15.36 -38.03 -19.25
C PRO A 170 -16.70 -38.40 -19.89
N VAL A 171 -16.76 -38.33 -21.21
CA VAL A 171 -17.78 -39.05 -21.95
C VAL A 171 -17.37 -40.51 -21.81
N ASP A 172 -18.02 -41.21 -20.89
CA ASP A 172 -17.99 -42.67 -20.90
C ASP A 172 -18.65 -43.09 -22.24
N ASP A 173 -17.80 -43.32 -23.25
CA ASP A 173 -18.19 -43.91 -24.53
C ASP A 173 -18.58 -45.39 -24.28
N ASP A 174 -19.76 -45.58 -23.69
CA ASP A 174 -20.39 -46.88 -23.59
C ASP A 174 -21.06 -47.23 -24.94
N LYS A 175 -20.37 -48.12 -25.68
CA LYS A 175 -20.81 -49.06 -26.74
C LYS A 175 -20.64 -48.65 -28.20
#